data_AF-A0A2M6WGS5-F1
#
_entry.id   AF-A0A2M6WGS5-F1
#
_cell.length_a   1.000
_cell.length_b   1.000
_cell.length_c   1.000
_cell.angle_alpha   90.00
_cell.angle_beta   90.00
_cell.angle_gamma   90.00
#
_symmetry.space_group_name_H-M   'P 1'
#
loop_
_entity.id
_entity.type
_entity.pdbx_description
1 polymer ?
#
loop_
_entity_poly.entity_id
_entity_poly.type
_entity_poly.pdbx_seq_one_letter_code
_entity_poly.pdbx_strand_id
1 'polypeptide(L)'
;MGRILKSEGVGFISVKEKKKTSEALLPYPRNPGTYRYWSFCTKTEFARALRKSGFRVIRFMKHLEPEVNGSKTTWLCFFVKNRLA
;
A
#
# COMPACT_ATOMS: atom_id res chain seq x y z
N MET A 1 7.22 1.91 -18.96
CA MET A 1 6.30 1.56 -17.85
C MET A 1 4.89 1.51 -18.40
N GLY A 2 4.18 0.38 -18.26
CA GLY A 2 2.85 0.19 -18.82
C GLY A 2 1.83 1.19 -18.25
N ARG A 3 0.94 1.72 -19.10
CA ARG A 3 -0.18 2.57 -18.68
C ARG A 3 -1.22 1.70 -17.98
N ILE A 4 -1.09 1.53 -16.66
CA ILE A 4 -2.07 0.79 -15.83
C ILE A 4 -3.38 1.59 -15.69
N LEU A 5 -3.30 2.93 -15.74
CA LEU A 5 -4.46 3.82 -15.70
C LEU A 5 -4.73 4.45 -17.07
N LYS A 6 -6.02 4.53 -17.45
CA LYS A 6 -6.51 5.33 -18.58
C LYS A 6 -6.23 6.82 -18.36
N SER A 7 -6.33 7.63 -19.41
CA SER A 7 -6.37 9.09 -19.28
C SER A 7 -7.49 9.47 -18.31
N GLU A 8 -7.22 10.37 -17.37
CA GLU A 8 -8.12 10.74 -16.24
C GLU A 8 -8.52 9.62 -15.27
N GLY A 9 -8.02 8.39 -15.45
CA GLY A 9 -8.33 7.26 -14.60
C GLY A 9 -7.84 7.45 -13.16
N VAL A 10 -8.67 7.05 -12.20
CA VAL A 10 -8.33 7.02 -10.77
C VAL A 10 -7.94 5.60 -10.37
N GLY A 11 -6.75 5.43 -9.80
CA GLY A 11 -6.30 4.20 -9.18
C GLY A 11 -6.51 4.22 -7.67
N PHE A 12 -6.78 3.07 -7.08
CA PHE A 12 -6.76 2.84 -5.64
C PHE A 12 -5.59 1.93 -5.29
N ILE A 13 -4.78 2.34 -4.32
CA ILE A 13 -3.62 1.57 -3.85
C ILE A 13 -3.66 1.57 -2.33
N SER A 14 -3.62 0.39 -1.72
CA SER A 14 -3.49 0.23 -0.27
C SER A 14 -2.20 -0.50 0.08
N VAL A 15 -1.55 -0.05 1.16
CA VAL A 15 -0.33 -0.64 1.69
C VAL A 15 -0.40 -0.68 3.21
N LYS A 16 0.31 -1.63 3.84
CA LYS A 16 0.35 -1.73 5.30
C LYS A 16 1.27 -0.65 5.88
N GLU A 17 0.80 0.02 6.93
CA GLU A 17 1.57 1.05 7.64
C GLU A 17 2.78 0.42 8.37
N LYS A 18 3.94 1.05 8.18
CA LYS A 18 5.15 0.74 8.93
C LYS A 18 4.98 1.11 10.41
N LYS A 19 5.19 0.15 11.30
CA LYS A 19 5.28 0.35 12.75
C LYS A 19 6.75 0.34 13.19
N LYS A 20 7.30 -0.86 13.45
CA LYS A 20 8.70 -1.04 13.91
C LYS A 20 9.61 -1.61 12.82
N THR A 21 9.06 -2.40 11.91
CA THR A 21 9.82 -3.15 10.91
C THR A 21 9.48 -2.66 9.51
N SER A 22 10.49 -2.53 8.65
CA SER A 22 10.31 -2.12 7.25
C SER A 22 9.83 -3.28 6.38
N GLU A 23 10.23 -4.52 6.66
CA GLU A 23 9.94 -5.69 5.83
C GLU A 23 9.82 -6.95 6.69
N ALA A 24 8.93 -7.86 6.35
CA ALA A 24 8.78 -9.12 7.08
C ALA A 24 8.35 -10.26 6.16
N LEU A 25 8.90 -11.45 6.42
CA LEU A 25 8.43 -12.70 5.86
C LEU A 25 7.44 -13.32 6.85
N LEU A 26 6.14 -13.28 6.53
CA LEU A 26 5.07 -13.75 7.40
C LEU A 26 4.53 -15.09 6.90
N PRO A 27 4.27 -16.07 7.78
CA PRO A 27 3.67 -17.33 7.36
C PRO A 27 2.30 -17.09 6.73
N TYR A 28 1.97 -17.84 5.67
CA TYR A 28 0.68 -17.75 5.03
C TYR A 28 -0.31 -18.70 5.72
N PRO A 29 -1.37 -18.19 6.38
CA PRO A 29 -2.20 -19.02 7.27
C PRO A 29 -2.89 -20.19 6.58
N ARG A 30 -3.17 -20.06 5.27
CA ARG A 30 -3.93 -21.04 4.50
C ARG A 30 -3.06 -22.14 3.88
N ASN A 31 -1.72 -22.02 3.90
CA ASN A 31 -0.85 -23.03 3.31
C ASN A 31 0.45 -23.19 4.13
N PRO A 32 0.54 -24.23 4.98
CA PRO A 32 1.74 -24.52 5.77
C PRO A 32 3.00 -24.60 4.89
N GLY A 33 4.13 -24.07 5.38
CA GLY A 33 5.37 -24.00 4.61
C GLY A 33 5.44 -22.87 3.57
N THR A 34 4.35 -22.15 3.33
CA THR A 34 4.35 -20.96 2.46
C THR A 34 4.47 -19.69 3.28
N TYR A 35 5.25 -18.73 2.79
CA TYR A 35 5.43 -17.43 3.41
C TYR A 35 5.07 -16.30 2.44
N ARG A 36 4.62 -15.17 2.97
CA ARG A 36 4.39 -13.92 2.24
C ARG A 36 5.41 -12.89 2.69
N TYR A 37 6.13 -12.35 1.72
CA TYR A 37 6.95 -11.18 1.93
C TYR A 37 6.09 -9.92 1.95
N TRP A 38 6.24 -9.11 2.99
CA TRP A 38 5.59 -7.82 3.12
C TRP A 38 6.63 -6.73 3.26
N SER A 39 6.45 -5.65 2.49
CA SER A 39 7.13 -4.39 2.71
C SER A 39 6.13 -3.40 3.30
N PHE A 40 6.54 -2.72 4.37
CA PHE A 40 5.76 -1.74 5.10
C PHE A 40 6.34 -0.35 4.86
N CYS A 41 5.45 0.64 4.74
CA CYS A 41 5.87 2.01 4.49
C CYS A 41 5.09 2.99 5.34
N THR A 42 5.70 4.14 5.60
CA THR A 42 5.01 5.31 6.12
C THR A 42 4.26 6.02 4.99
N LYS A 43 3.29 6.86 5.37
CA LYS A 43 2.57 7.72 4.42
C LYS A 43 3.52 8.52 3.53
N THR A 44 4.55 9.11 4.13
CA THR A 44 5.49 10.03 3.46
C THR A 44 6.43 9.29 2.51
N GLU A 45 6.95 8.12 2.91
CA GLU A 45 7.77 7.26 2.05
C GLU A 45 7.00 6.84 0.80
N PHE A 46 5.77 6.32 0.98
CA PHE A 46 4.99 5.81 -0.15
C PHE A 46 4.47 6.91 -1.06
N ALA A 47 4.01 8.05 -0.50
CA ALA A 47 3.62 9.20 -1.31
C ALA A 47 4.78 9.73 -2.16
N ARG A 48 6.01 9.71 -1.63
CA ARG A 48 7.21 10.08 -2.38
C ARG A 48 7.50 9.08 -3.51
N ALA A 49 7.35 7.79 -3.26
CA ALA A 49 7.51 6.75 -4.27
C ALA A 49 6.49 6.92 -5.41
N LEU A 50 5.20 7.08 -5.08
CA LEU A 50 4.13 7.35 -6.05
C LEU A 50 4.46 8.55 -6.95
N ARG A 51 4.93 9.66 -6.35
CA ARG A 51 5.33 10.85 -7.11
C ARG A 51 6.51 10.59 -8.06
N LYS A 52 7.52 9.84 -7.62
CA LYS A 52 8.66 9.45 -8.46
C LYS A 52 8.24 8.53 -9.60
N SER A 53 7.21 7.70 -9.38
CA SER A 53 6.61 6.81 -10.38
C SER A 53 5.61 7.50 -11.32
N GLY A 54 5.46 8.83 -11.25
CA GLY A 54 4.57 9.58 -12.16
C GLY A 54 3.11 9.60 -11.73
N PHE A 55 2.78 9.26 -10.48
CA PHE A 55 1.45 9.41 -9.92
C PHE A 55 1.29 10.69 -9.11
N ARG A 56 0.08 11.24 -9.11
CA ARG A 56 -0.37 12.28 -8.19
C ARG A 56 -1.37 11.68 -7.20
N VAL A 57 -1.13 11.85 -5.91
CA VAL A 57 -2.11 11.48 -4.87
C VAL A 57 -3.23 12.52 -4.85
N ILE A 58 -4.47 12.09 -5.08
CA ILE A 58 -5.66 12.96 -5.05
C ILE A 58 -6.42 12.86 -3.72
N ARG A 59 -6.35 11.70 -3.06
CA ARG A 59 -6.94 11.48 -1.73
C ARG A 59 -6.11 10.46 -0.96
N PHE A 60 -6.04 10.66 0.35
CA PHE A 60 -5.40 9.76 1.29
C PHE A 60 -6.35 9.50 2.46
N MET A 61 -6.39 8.26 2.93
CA MET A 61 -7.07 7.88 4.16
C MET A 61 -6.33 6.73 4.84
N LYS A 62 -6.59 6.57 6.14
CA LYS A 62 -6.18 5.37 6.89
C LYS A 62 -7.40 4.50 7.13
N HIS A 63 -7.24 3.19 7.02
CA HIS A 63 -8.25 2.22 7.40
C HIS A 63 -7.67 1.27 8.45
N LEU A 64 -8.39 1.08 9.55
CA LEU A 64 -7.99 0.16 10.61
C LEU A 64 -8.75 -1.14 10.42
N GLU A 65 -8.02 -2.20 10.10
CA GLU A 65 -8.57 -3.54 10.04
C GLU A 65 -8.25 -4.28 11.35
N PRO A 66 -9.26 -4.73 12.12
CA PRO A 66 -9.04 -5.59 13.27
C PRO A 66 -8.59 -6.96 12.79
N GLU A 67 -7.47 -7.47 13.31
CA GLU A 67 -7.05 -8.85 13.08
C GLU A 67 -7.64 -9.79 14.15
N VAL A 68 -7.81 -11.06 13.77
CA VAL A 68 -8.39 -12.13 14.60
C VAL A 68 -7.62 -12.34 15.92
N ASN A 69 -6.34 -11.98 15.96
CA ASN A 69 -5.46 -12.10 17.12
C ASN A 69 -5.45 -10.87 18.05
N GLY A 70 -6.38 -9.94 17.90
CA GLY A 70 -6.46 -8.70 18.70
C GLY A 70 -5.46 -7.62 18.27
N SER A 71 -4.58 -7.90 17.30
CA SER A 71 -3.75 -6.87 16.70
C SER A 71 -4.57 -6.03 15.69
N LYS A 72 -4.14 -4.80 15.43
CA LYS A 72 -4.78 -3.91 14.44
C LYS A 72 -3.80 -3.65 13.31
N THR A 73 -4.19 -3.95 12.08
CA THR A 73 -3.44 -3.54 10.90
C THR A 73 -3.96 -2.19 10.41
N THR A 74 -3.08 -1.20 10.35
CA THR A 74 -3.40 0.08 9.72
C THR A 74 -3.04 0.01 8.25
N TRP A 75 -4.03 0.19 7.39
CA TRP A 75 -3.86 0.35 5.95
C TRP A 75 -3.74 1.84 5.60
N LEU A 76 -2.73 2.16 4.81
CA LEU A 76 -2.55 3.45 4.16
C LEU A 76 -3.17 3.36 2.77
N CYS A 77 -4.26 4.09 2.55
CA CYS A 77 -5.04 4.02 1.33
C CYS A 77 -4.86 5.29 0.52
N PHE A 78 -4.49 5.14 -0.75
CA PHE A 78 -4.18 6.21 -1.68
C PHE A 78 -5.07 6.10 -2.90
N PHE A 79 -5.76 7.20 -3.22
CA PHE A 79 -6.33 7.39 -4.55
C PHE A 79 -5.36 8.22 -5.37
N VAL A 80 -5.04 7.75 -6.57
CA VAL A 80 -4.01 8.32 -7.43
C VAL A 80 -4.52 8.57 -8.85
N LYS A 81 -3.94 9.56 -9.53
CA LYS A 81 -4.07 9.77 -10.97
C LYS A 81 -2.69 9.76 -11.62
N ASN A 82 -2.64 9.51 -12.93
CA ASN A 82 -1.43 9.79 -13.70
C ASN A 82 -1.11 11.28 -13.63
N ARG A 83 0.16 11.64 -13.41
CA ARG A 83 0.62 13.03 -13.40
C ARG A 83 0.82 13.61 -14.80
N LEU A 84 0.96 12.73 -15.80
CA LEU A 84 1.19 13.07 -17.22
C LEU A 84 -0.11 13.11 -18.05
N ALA A 85 -1.27 13.04 -17.39
CA ALA A 85 -2.58 13.26 -18.00
C ALA A 85 -3.06 14.67 -17.68
#